data_AF-A0A1S3DR02-F1
#
_entry.id   AF-A0A1S3DR02-F1
#
_cell.length_a   1.000
_cell.length_b   1.000
_cell.length_c   1.000
_cell.angle_alpha   90.00
_cell.angle_beta   90.00
_cell.angle_gamma   90.00
#
_symmetry.space_group_name_H-M   'P 1'
#
loop_
_entity.id
_entity.type
_entity.pdbx_description
1 polymer ?
#
loop_
_entity_poly.entity_id
_entity_poly.type
_entity_poly.pdbx_seq_one_letter_code
_entity_poly.pdbx_strand_id
1 'polypeptide(L)' 'MPYPENITTAMEVQHIARNQGVVPATVGIIDGRIKVGLSDNQIEELGHPNNKHKTVKTSRRDLPYVLSQ' A
#
# COMPACT_ATOMS: atom_id res chain seq x y z
N MET A 1 -6.68 -0.71 -9.63
CA MET A 1 -8.10 -0.36 -9.41
C MET A 1 -8.22 1.16 -9.44
N PRO A 2 -9.35 1.71 -9.90
CA PRO A 2 -9.60 3.15 -9.85
C PRO A 2 -9.70 3.67 -8.40
N TYR A 3 -9.53 4.97 -8.24
CA TYR A 3 -9.82 5.68 -7.00
C TYR A 3 -11.30 6.12 -7.02
N PRO A 4 -12.02 6.03 -5.88
CA PRO A 4 -11.56 5.65 -4.53
C PRO A 4 -11.61 4.15 -4.22
N GLU A 5 -12.06 3.31 -5.15
CA GLU A 5 -12.33 1.89 -4.89
C GLU A 5 -11.09 1.13 -4.45
N ASN A 6 -9.90 1.49 -4.95
CA ASN A 6 -8.64 0.90 -4.54
C ASN A 6 -8.37 0.99 -3.03
N ILE A 7 -8.70 2.12 -2.40
CA ILE A 7 -8.52 2.35 -0.96
C ILE A 7 -9.62 1.59 -0.21
N THR A 8 -10.89 1.79 -0.60
CA THR A 8 -12.03 1.14 0.06
C THR A 8 -11.85 -0.38 0.10
N THR A 9 -11.52 -0.98 -1.05
CA THR A 9 -11.28 -2.42 -1.13
C THR A 9 -10.08 -2.86 -0.27
N ALA A 10 -8.98 -2.10 -0.25
CA ALA A 10 -7.84 -2.44 0.59
C ALA A 10 -8.20 -2.44 2.08
N MET A 11 -8.99 -1.47 2.54
CA MET A 11 -9.47 -1.40 3.94
C MET A 11 -10.43 -2.55 4.28
N GLU A 12 -11.40 -2.83 3.39
CA GLU A 12 -12.37 -3.90 3.56
C GLU A 12 -11.68 -5.26 3.68
N VAL A 13 -10.69 -5.54 2.83
CA VAL A 13 -9.91 -6.79 2.88
C VAL A 13 -9.20 -6.93 4.24
N GLN A 14 -8.59 -5.86 4.76
CA GLN A 14 -7.99 -5.90 6.09
C GLN A 14 -9.01 -6.14 7.20
N HIS A 15 -10.19 -5.51 7.11
CA HIS A 15 -11.25 -5.69 8.09
C HIS A 15 -11.77 -7.14 8.10
N ILE A 16 -12.00 -7.71 6.92
CA ILE A 16 -12.39 -9.13 6.77
C ILE A 16 -11.33 -10.04 7.40
N ALA A 17 -10.04 -9.81 7.14
CA ALA A 17 -8.97 -10.60 7.73
C ALA A 17 -8.97 -10.53 9.27
N ARG A 18 -9.11 -9.33 9.85
CA ARG A 18 -9.22 -9.13 11.30
C ARG A 18 -10.42 -9.86 11.89
N ASN A 19 -11.59 -9.79 11.23
CA ASN A 19 -12.81 -10.48 11.65
C ASN A 19 -12.67 -12.00 11.63
N GLN A 20 -11.78 -12.54 10.80
CA GLN A 20 -11.45 -13.97 10.77
C GLN A 20 -10.34 -14.36 11.77
N GLY A 21 -9.89 -13.44 12.62
CA GLY A 21 -8.82 -13.68 13.60
C GLY A 21 -7.42 -13.69 12.98
N VAL A 22 -7.26 -13.18 11.76
CA VAL A 22 -5.96 -13.08 11.07
C VAL A 22 -5.40 -11.67 11.26
N VAL A 23 -4.08 -11.58 11.43
CA VAL A 23 -3.37 -10.29 11.44
C VAL A 23 -3.03 -9.89 10.00
N PRO A 24 -3.66 -8.84 9.42
CA PRO A 24 -3.35 -8.41 8.07
C PRO A 24 -1.98 -7.73 8.01
N ALA A 25 -1.23 -8.00 6.94
CA ALA A 25 0.06 -7.39 6.68
C ALA A 25 0.16 -6.93 5.22
N THR A 26 -0.59 -5.88 4.86
CA THR A 26 -0.44 -5.25 3.54
C THR A 26 1.00 -4.76 3.39
N VAL A 27 1.64 -5.05 2.25
CA VAL A 27 3.04 -4.73 2.00
C VAL A 27 3.14 -3.61 0.97
N GLY A 28 4.00 -2.63 1.23
CA GLY A 28 4.30 -1.55 0.29
C GLY A 28 5.66 -0.92 0.56
N ILE A 29 6.06 0.00 -0.32
CA ILE A 29 7.26 0.82 -0.13
C ILE A 29 6.79 2.25 0.09
N ILE A 30 7.19 2.83 1.22
CA ILE A 30 6.87 4.21 1.61
C ILE A 30 8.21 4.87 1.94
N ASP A 31 8.53 5.98 1.26
CA ASP A 31 9.77 6.75 1.45
C ASP A 31 11.04 5.88 1.47
N GLY A 32 11.21 5.07 0.41
CA GLY A 32 12.39 4.19 0.25
C GLY A 32 12.44 3.00 1.23
N ARG A 33 11.42 2.80 2.07
CA ARG A 33 11.39 1.71 3.06
C ARG A 33 10.31 0.69 2.75
N ILE A 34 10.71 -0.59 2.72
CA ILE A 34 9.78 -1.71 2.70
C ILE A 34 9.05 -1.74 4.05
N LYS A 35 7.72 -1.68 4.01
CA LYS A 35 6.84 -1.81 5.18
C LYS A 35 5.98 -3.05 5.03
N VAL A 36 6.02 -3.90 6.04
CA VAL A 36 5.17 -5.10 6.17
C VAL A 36 4.14 -4.80 7.24
N GLY A 37 2.88 -4.61 6.82
CA GLY A 37 1.84 -4.01 7.64
C GLY A 37 1.81 -2.50 7.45
N LEU A 38 1.02 -2.05 6.48
CA LEU A 38 0.73 -0.63 6.28
C LEU A 38 -0.37 -0.16 7.22
N SER A 39 -0.25 1.08 7.69
CA SER A 39 -1.34 1.79 8.35
C SER A 39 -2.36 2.30 7.33
N ASP A 40 -3.56 2.64 7.80
CA ASP A 40 -4.64 3.14 6.94
C ASP A 40 -4.19 4.39 6.15
N ASN A 41 -3.53 5.35 6.80
CA ASN A 41 -2.98 6.54 6.13
C ASN A 41 -1.97 6.19 5.02
N GLN A 42 -1.18 5.13 5.16
CA GLN A 42 -0.21 4.71 4.14
C GLN A 42 -0.89 4.03 2.94
N ILE A 43 -2.01 3.35 3.18
CA ILE A 43 -2.84 2.79 2.11
C ILE A 43 -3.51 3.92 1.33
N GLU A 44 -4.05 4.92 2.03
CA GLU A 44 -4.59 6.13 1.42
C GLU A 44 -3.54 6.84 0.59
N GLU A 45 -2.35 7.05 1.14
CA GLU A 45 -1.22 7.65 0.44
C GLU A 45 -0.90 6.92 -0.87
N LEU A 46 -0.83 5.58 -0.86
CA LEU A 46 -0.53 4.80 -2.07
C LEU A 46 -1.67 4.79 -3.10
N GLY A 47 -2.93 4.86 -2.64
CA GLY A 47 -4.11 4.78 -3.48
C GLY A 47 -4.61 6.12 -4.02
N HIS A 48 -4.23 7.23 -3.41
CA HIS A 48 -4.73 8.55 -3.78
C HIS A 48 -4.06 9.05 -5.08
N PRO A 49 -4.83 9.52 -6.08
CA PRO A 49 -4.28 9.94 -7.38
C PRO A 49 -3.39 11.20 -7.28
N ASN A 50 -3.65 12.04 -6.27
CA ASN A 50 -2.90 13.28 -6.02
C ASN A 50 -1.81 13.11 -4.94
N ASN A 51 -1.19 11.94 -4.83
CA ASN A 51 -0.05 11.78 -3.93
C ASN A 51 1.12 12.70 -4.40
N LYS A 52 1.88 13.26 -3.44
CA LYS A 52 3.08 14.07 -3.65
C LYS A 52 4.07 13.38 -4.59
N HIS A 53 4.18 12.05 -4.47
CA HIS A 53 4.99 11.22 -5.35
C HIS A 53 4.07 10.26 -6.11
N LYS A 54 4.34 10.09 -7.40
CA LYS A 54 3.62 9.12 -8.21
C LYS A 54 3.94 7.70 -7.72
N THR A 55 2.93 6.97 -7.26
CA THR A 55 3.07 5.57 -6.88
C THR A 55 3.58 4.74 -8.05
N VAL A 56 4.68 4.02 -7.85
CA VAL A 56 5.31 3.19 -8.87
C VAL A 56 4.91 1.73 -8.67
N LYS A 57 4.35 1.12 -9.72
CA LYS A 57 4.18 -0.33 -9.74
C LYS A 57 5.57 -0.98 -9.70
N THR A 58 5.86 -1.65 -8.60
CA THR A 58 7.20 -2.17 -8.31
C THR A 58 7.22 -3.68 -8.47
N SER A 59 8.06 -4.18 -9.36
CA SER A 59 8.48 -5.57 -9.46
C SER A 59 9.92 -5.74 -8.99
N ARG A 60 10.46 -6.96 -9.02
CA ARG A 60 11.81 -7.29 -8.52
C ARG A 60 12.92 -6.38 -9.05
N ARG A 61 12.88 -6.04 -10.34
CA ARG A 61 13.91 -5.20 -10.99
C ARG A 61 13.81 -3.72 -10.58
N ASP A 62 12.63 -3.30 -10.12
CA ASP A 62 12.33 -1.92 -9.78
C ASP A 62 12.71 -1.64 -8.31
N LEU A 63 12.84 -2.69 -7.49
CA LEU A 63 13.20 -2.58 -6.07
C LEU A 63 14.44 -1.71 -5.81
N PRO A 64 15.61 -1.92 -6.45
CA PRO A 64 16.79 -1.11 -6.15
C PRO A 64 16.56 0.38 -6.41
N TYR A 65 15.84 0.70 -7.49
CA TYR A 65 15.54 2.08 -7.89
C TYR A 65 14.54 2.76 -6.95
N VAL A 66 13.48 2.06 -6.55
CA VAL A 66 12.44 2.62 -5.67
C VAL A 66 12.94 2.75 -4.22
N LEU A 67 13.85 1.86 -3.78
CA LEU A 67 14.44 1.91 -2.44
C LEU A 67 15.55 2.97 -2.30
N SER A 68 16.15 3.43 -3.41
CA SER A 68 17.22 4.43 -3.39
C SER A 68 16.74 5.89 -3.48
N GLN A 69 15.42 6.13 -3.51
CA GLN A 69 14.84 7.47 -3.56
C GLN A 69 14.87 8.17 -2.20
#